data_AF-A0A9W8CQR9-F1
#
_entry.id   AF-A0A9W8CQR9-F1
#
_cell.length_a   1.000
_cell.length_b   1.000
_cell.length_c   1.000
_cell.angle_alpha   90.00
_cell.angle_beta   90.00
_cell.angle_gamma   90.00
#
_symmetry.space_group_name_H-M   'P 1'
#
loop_
_entity.id
_entity.type
_entity.pdbx_description
1 polymer ?
#
loop_
_entity_poly.entity_id
_entity_poly.type
_entity_poly.pdbx_seq_one_letter_code
_entity_poly.pdbx_strand_id
1 'polypeptide(L)'
;MDNESKTLSPDEIDSWSMEAQPLSGNLPSLVAISTLASANRPVDVASIARRRIQQLATTSEQVQFIQQTRESILKMSSITGTPRSINALTSLMSTVEPGSSVLAELLNIVSPRSESSYDYAQIRARGEQLFASIYGRHAETVEAKLHSLYPDLAEVIISDSYGRLLSETRYLGACETELCAIGSLVPQDVPAQLKSHCIGAKRLEAEVPSCFDYIQLDSVGQALRPELRYTVAVTAMASANKPSLISPLVCHCVASLSDAEFYKFVTTARESLLKMVATVGAPRIINATAALMDAVPEEVASTLPRHSNRSKSEYNYDAIRSRGEDLWRSVYSRQAEKLEQKIGNWYPDLIEVIKTDLYGRLLSNCTILGACETELCTIAALSPIDVPAQLKSHVLGAGRLGVSQDEISAAIAIADMVVRL
;
A
#
# COMPACT_ATOMS: atom_id res chain seq x y z
N MET A 1 -3.34 -30.61 22.99
CA MET A 1 -1.90 -30.86 22.74
C MET A 1 -1.28 -29.52 22.44
N ASP A 2 -0.11 -29.29 23.02
CA ASP A 2 0.31 -27.94 23.37
C ASP A 2 0.67 -27.07 22.17
N ASN A 3 0.18 -25.83 22.22
CA ASN A 3 0.32 -24.86 21.15
C ASN A 3 1.53 -23.95 21.45
N GLU A 4 2.73 -24.44 21.15
CA GLU A 4 3.95 -23.63 21.29
C GLU A 4 4.00 -22.55 20.20
N SER A 5 4.08 -21.30 20.65
CA SER A 5 4.33 -20.14 19.80
C SER A 5 5.65 -20.31 19.03
N LYS A 6 5.55 -20.57 17.72
CA LYS A 6 6.73 -20.64 16.84
C LYS A 6 7.14 -19.26 16.34
N THR A 7 7.65 -18.45 17.27
CA THR A 7 8.68 -17.47 16.91
C THR A 7 9.89 -18.21 16.32
N LEU A 8 10.60 -17.59 15.37
CA LEU A 8 11.89 -18.11 14.86
C LEU A 8 12.78 -18.53 16.03
N SER A 9 13.25 -19.78 16.03
CA SER A 9 14.12 -20.24 17.12
C SER A 9 15.54 -19.66 16.96
N PRO A 10 16.29 -19.44 18.05
CA PRO A 10 17.70 -19.09 17.96
C PRO A 10 18.52 -20.10 17.13
N ASP A 11 18.19 -21.38 17.23
CA ASP A 11 18.87 -22.46 16.48
C ASP A 11 18.61 -22.40 14.97
N GLU A 12 17.42 -21.96 14.54
CA GLU A 12 17.16 -21.69 13.12
C GLU A 12 18.04 -20.52 12.64
N ILE A 13 18.16 -19.44 13.43
CA ILE A 13 18.97 -18.26 13.10
C ILE A 13 20.46 -18.61 13.03
N ASP A 14 20.99 -19.36 13.99
CA ASP A 14 22.41 -19.75 14.02
C ASP A 14 22.79 -20.71 12.87
N SER A 15 21.84 -21.46 12.32
CA SER A 15 22.06 -22.31 11.14
C SER A 15 22.34 -21.53 9.84
N TRP A 16 22.20 -20.20 9.85
CA TRP A 16 22.33 -19.32 8.69
C TRP A 16 23.70 -18.62 8.56
N SER A 17 24.71 -19.07 9.32
CA SER A 17 26.02 -18.41 9.41
C SER A 17 26.86 -18.40 8.11
N MET A 18 26.69 -17.37 7.30
CA MET A 18 27.84 -16.67 6.71
C MET A 18 28.21 -15.49 7.63
N GLU A 19 29.44 -14.97 7.56
CA GLU A 19 29.86 -13.81 8.36
C GLU A 19 29.01 -12.56 7.98
N ALA A 20 27.91 -12.36 8.70
CA ALA A 20 27.03 -11.23 8.51
C ALA A 20 27.73 -9.96 8.98
N GLN A 21 28.20 -9.13 8.04
CA GLN A 21 28.76 -7.83 8.39
C GLN A 21 27.65 -6.95 9.00
N PRO A 22 27.94 -6.23 10.11
CA PRO A 22 26.97 -5.36 10.74
C PRO A 22 26.56 -4.23 9.79
N LEU A 23 25.26 -3.91 9.76
CA LEU A 23 24.72 -2.81 8.97
C LEU A 23 25.46 -1.49 9.31
N SER A 24 25.91 -0.78 8.29
CA SER A 24 26.80 0.38 8.44
C SER A 24 26.26 1.64 7.75
N GLY A 25 26.91 2.78 8.00
CA GLY A 25 26.54 4.08 7.42
C GLY A 25 25.12 4.52 7.81
N ASN A 26 24.30 4.86 6.82
CA ASN A 26 22.92 5.32 7.02
C ASN A 26 21.91 4.16 7.17
N LEU A 27 22.28 2.94 6.72
CA LEU A 27 21.36 1.82 6.55
C LEU A 27 20.61 1.40 7.84
N PRO A 28 21.23 1.33 9.03
CA PRO A 28 20.49 1.06 10.28
C PRO A 28 19.38 2.08 10.55
N SER A 29 19.61 3.36 10.22
CA SER A 29 18.61 4.42 10.40
C SER A 29 17.49 4.32 9.38
N LEU A 30 17.80 3.94 8.13
CA LEU A 30 16.80 3.76 7.06
C LEU A 30 15.85 2.58 7.36
N VAL A 31 16.38 1.45 7.83
CA VAL A 31 15.56 0.29 8.23
C VAL A 31 14.68 0.65 9.45
N ALA A 32 15.26 1.30 10.47
CA ALA A 32 14.51 1.74 11.65
C ALA A 32 13.40 2.75 11.29
N ILE A 33 13.70 3.75 10.45
CA ILE A 33 12.71 4.74 10.00
C ILE A 33 11.61 4.09 9.17
N SER A 34 11.93 3.14 8.28
CA SER A 34 10.94 2.42 7.47
C SER A 34 10.02 1.57 8.35
N THR A 35 10.58 0.89 9.35
CA THR A 35 9.83 0.15 10.38
C THR A 35 8.89 1.07 11.16
N LEU A 36 9.39 2.22 11.64
CA LEU A 36 8.59 3.19 12.41
C LEU A 36 7.53 3.89 11.54
N ALA A 37 7.81 4.15 10.27
CA ALA A 37 6.84 4.66 9.31
C ALA A 37 5.70 3.63 9.11
N SER A 38 6.05 2.36 8.88
CA SER A 38 5.07 1.28 8.77
C SER A 38 4.22 1.10 10.02
N ALA A 39 4.81 1.25 11.22
CA ALA A 39 4.12 1.24 12.51
C ALA A 39 3.31 2.53 12.80
N ASN A 40 3.26 3.50 11.88
CA ASN A 40 2.64 4.82 12.06
C ASN A 40 3.16 5.58 13.30
N ARG A 41 4.49 5.59 13.49
CA ARG A 41 5.20 6.23 14.61
C ARG A 41 6.00 7.47 14.16
N PRO A 42 5.34 8.54 13.68
CA PRO A 42 6.02 9.69 13.07
C PRO A 42 6.96 10.43 14.05
N VAL A 43 6.62 10.53 15.33
CA VAL A 43 7.48 11.18 16.34
C VAL A 43 8.82 10.46 16.50
N ASP A 44 8.80 9.13 16.44
CA ASP A 44 10.00 8.30 16.54
C ASP A 44 10.83 8.37 15.24
N VAL A 45 10.18 8.42 14.06
CA VAL A 45 10.84 8.72 12.77
C VAL A 45 11.66 10.01 12.84
N ALA A 46 11.06 11.11 13.31
CA ALA A 46 11.77 12.38 13.48
C ALA A 46 12.90 12.30 14.52
N SER A 47 12.75 11.46 15.54
CA SER A 47 13.76 11.29 16.59
C SER A 47 15.00 10.55 16.07
N ILE A 48 14.82 9.46 15.32
CA ILE A 48 15.93 8.76 14.64
C ILE A 48 16.57 9.65 13.58
N ALA A 49 15.77 10.30 12.73
CA ALA A 49 16.28 11.18 11.67
C ALA A 49 17.09 12.35 12.24
N ARG A 50 16.58 13.07 13.25
CA ARG A 50 17.30 14.18 13.90
C ARG A 50 18.62 13.73 14.51
N ARG A 51 18.62 12.59 15.23
CA ARG A 51 19.85 12.01 15.81
C ARG A 51 20.89 11.70 14.73
N ARG A 52 20.47 11.17 13.57
CA ARG A 52 21.38 10.86 12.48
C ARG A 52 21.89 12.12 11.78
N ILE A 53 21.03 13.10 11.48
CA ILE A 53 21.41 14.39 10.88
C ILE A 53 22.47 15.11 11.73
N GLN A 54 22.31 15.11 13.05
CA GLN A 54 23.26 15.71 14.01
C GLN A 54 24.64 15.00 14.06
N GLN A 55 24.77 13.80 13.51
CA GLN A 55 26.04 13.06 13.44
C GLN A 55 26.79 13.27 12.10
N LEU A 56 26.17 13.94 11.13
CA LEU A 56 26.73 14.16 9.80
C LEU A 56 27.41 15.53 9.76
N ALA A 57 28.64 15.58 9.28
CA ALA A 57 29.53 16.73 9.44
C ALA A 57 29.27 17.84 8.41
N THR A 58 28.70 17.50 7.25
CA THR A 58 28.51 18.41 6.12
C THR A 58 27.05 18.50 5.68
N THR A 59 26.68 19.65 5.09
CA THR A 59 25.37 19.84 4.42
C THR A 59 25.09 18.74 3.40
N SER A 60 26.09 18.37 2.59
CA SER A 60 25.96 17.35 1.54
C SER A 60 25.60 15.97 2.11
N GLU A 61 26.28 15.53 3.19
CA GLU A 61 25.93 14.27 3.87
C GLU A 61 24.52 14.31 4.47
N GLN A 62 24.12 15.44 5.06
CA GLN A 62 22.78 15.64 5.64
C GLN A 62 21.71 15.57 4.55
N VAL A 63 21.90 16.27 3.44
CA VAL A 63 21.03 16.25 2.25
C VAL A 63 20.96 14.83 1.68
N GLN A 64 22.09 14.13 1.54
CA GLN A 64 22.14 12.75 1.07
C GLN A 64 21.33 11.82 2.00
N PHE A 65 21.54 11.88 3.32
CA PHE A 65 20.78 11.05 4.27
C PHE A 65 19.28 11.34 4.24
N ILE A 66 18.88 12.62 4.20
CA ILE A 66 17.46 13.00 4.10
C ILE A 66 16.88 12.50 2.78
N GLN A 67 17.61 12.59 1.68
CA GLN A 67 17.15 12.10 0.37
C GLN A 67 17.05 10.57 0.29
N GLN A 68 17.98 9.84 0.93
CA GLN A 68 17.87 8.38 1.11
C GLN A 68 16.67 8.00 1.97
N THR A 69 16.38 8.77 3.01
CA THR A 69 15.22 8.54 3.89
C THR A 69 13.90 8.87 3.18
N ARG A 70 13.86 9.95 2.37
CA ARG A 70 12.74 10.29 1.50
C ARG A 70 12.44 9.16 0.52
N GLU A 71 13.48 8.65 -0.15
CA GLU A 71 13.35 7.54 -1.08
C GLU A 71 12.94 6.24 -0.39
N SER A 72 13.47 5.92 0.80
CA SER A 72 13.04 4.72 1.53
C SER A 72 11.56 4.78 1.92
N ILE A 73 11.09 5.92 2.45
CA ILE A 73 9.67 6.08 2.83
C ILE A 73 8.73 6.08 1.60
N LEU A 74 9.17 6.65 0.47
CA LEU A 74 8.43 6.58 -0.80
C LEU A 74 8.39 5.15 -1.34
N LYS A 75 9.54 4.48 -1.45
CA LYS A 75 9.59 3.09 -1.91
C LYS A 75 8.74 2.15 -1.06
N MET A 76 8.79 2.32 0.25
CA MET A 76 8.02 1.51 1.17
C MET A 76 6.52 1.81 1.15
N SER A 77 6.04 2.87 0.48
CA SER A 77 4.59 3.15 0.43
C SER A 77 3.80 2.05 -0.29
N SER A 78 4.42 1.28 -1.20
CA SER A 78 3.80 0.07 -1.80
C SER A 78 3.61 -1.06 -0.79
N ILE A 79 4.35 -1.04 0.32
CA ILE A 79 4.27 -2.00 1.43
C ILE A 79 3.44 -1.43 2.59
N THR A 80 3.56 -0.14 2.91
CA THR A 80 3.02 0.50 4.15
C THR A 80 1.78 1.37 3.95
N GLY A 81 1.43 1.68 2.70
CA GLY A 81 0.40 2.65 2.34
C GLY A 81 0.86 4.11 2.39
N THR A 82 0.43 4.90 1.41
CA THR A 82 0.74 6.33 1.29
C THR A 82 0.38 7.18 2.53
N PRO A 83 -0.73 6.95 3.27
CA PRO A 83 -1.07 7.74 4.46
C PRO A 83 0.02 7.72 5.55
N ARG A 84 0.58 6.55 5.83
CA ARG A 84 1.67 6.37 6.81
C ARG A 84 2.98 6.96 6.30
N SER A 85 3.28 6.79 5.01
CA SER A 85 4.43 7.46 4.37
C SER A 85 4.33 8.99 4.42
N ILE A 86 3.14 9.58 4.24
CA ILE A 86 2.91 11.03 4.41
C ILE A 86 3.17 11.47 5.85
N ASN A 87 2.69 10.72 6.86
CA ASN A 87 2.94 11.04 8.27
C ASN A 87 4.45 11.00 8.59
N ALA A 88 5.15 9.96 8.12
CA ALA A 88 6.58 9.80 8.29
C ALA A 88 7.39 10.89 7.58
N LEU A 89 7.06 11.25 6.33
CA LEU A 89 7.71 12.33 5.57
C LEU A 89 7.44 13.70 6.17
N THR A 90 6.22 13.97 6.65
CA THR A 90 5.89 15.20 7.38
C THR A 90 6.79 15.35 8.60
N SER A 91 6.98 14.27 9.34
CA SER A 91 7.80 14.26 10.55
C SER A 91 9.29 14.34 10.26
N LEU A 92 9.79 13.64 9.24
CA LEU A 92 11.15 13.78 8.72
C LEU A 92 11.43 15.24 8.33
N MET A 93 10.55 15.87 7.55
CA MET A 93 10.77 17.26 7.12
C MET A 93 10.66 18.27 8.26
N SER A 94 10.04 17.91 9.40
CA SER A 94 10.06 18.72 10.62
C SER A 94 11.42 18.75 11.34
N THR A 95 12.37 17.88 10.95
CA THR A 95 13.75 17.91 11.47
C THR A 95 14.68 18.82 10.66
N VAL A 96 14.22 19.37 9.54
CA VAL A 96 14.98 20.27 8.66
C VAL A 96 14.63 21.71 8.97
N GLU A 97 15.62 22.52 9.34
CA GLU A 97 15.39 23.91 9.75
C GLU A 97 14.96 24.80 8.57
N PRO A 98 13.88 25.61 8.71
CA PRO A 98 13.50 26.60 7.71
C PRO A 98 14.63 27.59 7.41
N GLY A 99 14.93 27.80 6.13
CA GLY A 99 16.01 28.69 5.70
C GLY A 99 17.43 28.11 5.78
N SER A 100 17.60 26.85 6.21
CA SER A 100 18.90 26.18 6.19
C SER A 100 19.40 25.91 4.76
N SER A 101 20.73 25.78 4.62
CA SER A 101 21.38 25.31 3.38
C SER A 101 20.86 23.94 2.95
N VAL A 102 20.65 23.04 3.93
CA VAL A 102 20.05 21.70 3.73
C VAL A 102 18.68 21.83 3.05
N LEU A 103 17.80 22.70 3.55
CA LEU A 103 16.48 22.90 2.93
C LEU A 103 16.59 23.49 1.52
N ALA A 104 17.49 24.45 1.31
CA ALA A 104 17.70 25.07 -0.01
C ALA A 104 18.17 24.04 -1.05
N GLU A 105 19.11 23.16 -0.69
CA GLU A 105 19.55 22.06 -1.57
C GLU A 105 18.43 21.04 -1.82
N LEU A 106 17.69 20.63 -0.77
CA LEU A 106 16.59 19.67 -0.88
C LEU A 106 15.39 20.15 -1.73
N LEU A 107 15.23 21.47 -1.90
CA LEU A 107 14.21 22.10 -2.76
C LEU A 107 14.65 22.19 -4.24
N ASN A 108 15.95 22.07 -4.53
CA ASN A 108 16.48 22.05 -5.90
C ASN A 108 16.49 20.63 -6.51
N ILE A 109 16.24 19.59 -5.70
CA ILE A 109 16.12 18.21 -6.18
C ILE A 109 14.82 18.07 -6.99
N VAL A 110 14.93 17.62 -8.23
CA VAL A 110 13.77 17.27 -9.08
C VAL A 110 13.35 15.81 -8.89
N SER A 111 12.09 15.51 -9.20
CA SER A 111 11.56 14.14 -9.21
C SER A 111 12.42 13.23 -10.13
N PRO A 112 13.03 12.14 -9.62
CA PRO A 112 13.58 11.10 -10.49
C PRO A 112 12.53 10.46 -11.41
N ARG A 113 11.25 10.48 -11.02
CA ARG A 113 10.13 9.79 -11.68
C ARG A 113 9.29 10.69 -12.61
N SER A 114 9.91 11.63 -13.32
CA SER A 114 9.26 12.49 -14.33
C SER A 114 8.76 11.77 -15.59
N GLU A 115 7.88 12.43 -16.36
CA GLU A 115 7.41 12.05 -17.72
C GLU A 115 8.45 11.32 -18.59
N SER A 116 9.62 11.92 -18.74
CA SER A 116 10.74 11.39 -19.55
C SER A 116 11.30 10.03 -19.10
N SER A 117 10.83 9.50 -17.98
CA SER A 117 11.19 8.17 -17.46
C SER A 117 10.02 7.17 -17.48
N TYR A 118 8.89 7.50 -18.14
CA TYR A 118 7.76 6.60 -18.40
C TYR A 118 7.91 5.79 -19.69
N ASP A 119 9.05 5.11 -19.86
CA ASP A 119 9.13 3.97 -20.78
C ASP A 119 8.52 2.75 -20.08
N TYR A 120 7.26 2.46 -20.41
CA TYR A 120 6.51 1.36 -19.82
C TYR A 120 7.11 -0.04 -20.10
N ALA A 121 7.84 -0.21 -21.22
CA ALA A 121 8.49 -1.48 -21.53
C ALA A 121 9.74 -1.65 -20.65
N GLN A 122 10.54 -0.59 -20.48
CA GLN A 122 11.69 -0.58 -19.58
C GLN A 122 11.25 -0.71 -18.11
N ILE A 123 10.18 -0.02 -17.70
CA ILE A 123 9.58 -0.11 -16.36
C ILE A 123 9.19 -1.56 -16.05
N ARG A 124 8.48 -2.23 -16.96
CA ARG A 124 8.11 -3.64 -16.77
C ARG A 124 9.34 -4.54 -16.69
N ALA A 125 10.27 -4.43 -17.64
CA ALA A 125 11.46 -5.28 -17.69
C ALA A 125 12.34 -5.16 -16.43
N ARG A 126 12.55 -3.93 -15.92
CA ARG A 126 13.30 -3.72 -14.66
C ARG A 126 12.52 -4.14 -13.42
N GLY A 127 11.19 -4.23 -13.51
CA GLY A 127 10.32 -4.78 -12.46
C GLY A 127 10.43 -6.30 -12.40
N GLU A 128 10.24 -6.97 -13.54
CA GLU A 128 10.43 -8.42 -13.71
C GLU A 128 11.84 -8.86 -13.27
N GLN A 129 12.88 -8.09 -13.61
CA GLN A 129 14.27 -8.35 -13.20
C GLN A 129 14.46 -8.28 -11.67
N LEU A 130 13.94 -7.23 -11.00
CA LEU A 130 14.05 -7.10 -9.54
C LEU A 130 13.19 -8.16 -8.82
N PHE A 131 12.02 -8.47 -9.36
CA PHE A 131 11.16 -9.51 -8.85
C PHE A 131 11.85 -10.88 -8.93
N ALA A 132 12.43 -11.21 -10.09
CA ALA A 132 13.20 -12.44 -10.28
C ALA A 132 14.43 -12.53 -9.36
N SER A 133 15.10 -11.42 -9.04
CA SER A 133 16.25 -11.44 -8.12
C SER A 133 15.86 -11.69 -6.66
N ILE A 134 14.67 -11.26 -6.23
CA ILE A 134 14.16 -11.47 -4.86
C ILE A 134 13.53 -12.86 -4.70
N TYR A 135 12.67 -13.29 -5.62
CA TYR A 135 11.95 -14.58 -5.49
C TYR A 135 12.72 -15.76 -6.10
N GLY A 136 13.77 -15.52 -6.90
CA GLY A 136 14.59 -16.53 -7.54
C GLY A 136 13.75 -17.55 -8.33
N ARG A 137 14.03 -18.85 -8.13
CA ARG A 137 13.29 -19.96 -8.77
C ARG A 137 11.78 -19.99 -8.49
N HIS A 138 11.27 -19.18 -7.57
CA HIS A 138 9.85 -19.10 -7.23
C HIS A 138 9.14 -17.91 -7.91
N ALA A 139 9.85 -17.04 -8.63
CA ALA A 139 9.29 -15.84 -9.26
C ALA A 139 8.06 -16.15 -10.14
N GLU A 140 8.20 -17.04 -11.12
CA GLU A 140 7.09 -17.45 -12.00
C GLU A 140 5.89 -18.01 -11.22
N THR A 141 6.14 -18.75 -10.13
CA THR A 141 5.08 -19.30 -9.27
C THR A 141 4.34 -18.22 -8.49
N VAL A 142 5.06 -17.22 -7.96
CA VAL A 142 4.46 -16.09 -7.23
C VAL A 142 3.68 -15.19 -8.20
N GLU A 143 4.25 -14.88 -9.37
CA GLU A 143 3.55 -14.09 -10.40
C GLU A 143 2.29 -14.81 -10.89
N ALA A 144 2.36 -16.13 -11.15
CA ALA A 144 1.18 -16.91 -11.54
C ALA A 144 0.09 -16.95 -10.46
N LYS A 145 0.45 -16.99 -9.16
CA LYS A 145 -0.55 -16.85 -8.07
C LYS A 145 -1.11 -15.43 -8.00
N LEU A 146 -0.31 -14.38 -8.15
CA LEU A 146 -0.83 -13.00 -8.23
C LEU A 146 -1.82 -12.84 -9.40
N HIS A 147 -1.49 -13.41 -10.57
CA HIS A 147 -2.34 -13.33 -11.75
C HIS A 147 -3.63 -14.16 -11.63
N SER A 148 -3.61 -15.31 -10.95
CA SER A 148 -4.83 -16.07 -10.67
C SER A 148 -5.72 -15.41 -9.61
N LEU A 149 -5.12 -14.73 -8.62
CA LEU A 149 -5.85 -13.90 -7.66
C LEU A 149 -6.53 -12.70 -8.36
N TYR A 150 -5.77 -11.87 -9.08
CA TYR A 150 -6.30 -10.80 -9.92
C TYR A 150 -5.26 -10.31 -10.95
N PRO A 151 -5.53 -10.39 -12.28
CA PRO A 151 -4.57 -9.93 -13.30
C PRO A 151 -4.11 -8.47 -13.17
N ASP A 152 -5.00 -7.54 -12.79
CA ASP A 152 -4.60 -6.15 -12.52
C ASP A 152 -3.69 -6.05 -11.27
N LEU A 153 -3.84 -6.93 -10.27
CA LEU A 153 -2.94 -6.98 -9.10
C LEU A 153 -1.54 -7.43 -9.51
N ALA A 154 -1.42 -8.46 -10.35
CA ALA A 154 -0.12 -8.83 -10.92
C ALA A 154 0.52 -7.68 -11.71
N GLU A 155 -0.28 -6.98 -12.53
CA GLU A 155 0.18 -5.85 -13.33
C GLU A 155 0.67 -4.66 -12.48
N VAL A 156 -0.08 -4.27 -11.44
CA VAL A 156 0.30 -3.18 -10.52
C VAL A 156 1.50 -3.58 -9.65
N ILE A 157 1.62 -4.84 -9.25
CA ILE A 157 2.81 -5.31 -8.51
C ILE A 157 4.05 -5.29 -9.39
N ILE A 158 4.01 -5.88 -10.58
CA ILE A 158 5.20 -5.97 -11.46
C ILE A 158 5.58 -4.61 -12.03
N SER A 159 4.63 -3.87 -12.62
CA SER A 159 4.93 -2.62 -13.34
C SER A 159 5.03 -1.41 -12.41
N ASP A 160 4.10 -1.21 -11.46
CA ASP A 160 4.11 -0.01 -10.61
C ASP A 160 4.96 -0.21 -9.35
N SER A 161 4.76 -1.32 -8.62
CA SER A 161 5.50 -1.54 -7.37
C SER A 161 6.96 -1.91 -7.63
N TYR A 162 7.24 -3.02 -8.31
CA TYR A 162 8.62 -3.44 -8.58
C TYR A 162 9.25 -2.54 -9.64
N GLY A 163 8.62 -2.42 -10.81
CA GLY A 163 9.13 -1.67 -11.95
C GLY A 163 9.31 -0.17 -11.69
N ARG A 164 8.23 0.56 -11.41
CA ARG A 164 8.25 2.02 -11.30
C ARG A 164 8.90 2.48 -9.99
N LEU A 165 8.51 1.87 -8.89
CA LEU A 165 8.87 2.33 -7.55
C LEU A 165 10.16 1.68 -7.03
N LEU A 166 10.22 0.36 -6.85
CA LEU A 166 11.34 -0.28 -6.13
C LEU A 166 12.65 -0.35 -6.95
N SER A 167 12.59 -0.53 -8.27
CA SER A 167 13.77 -0.61 -9.16
C SER A 167 14.48 0.72 -9.47
N GLU A 168 14.09 1.83 -8.84
CA GLU A 168 14.81 3.11 -8.94
C GLU A 168 16.01 3.16 -7.98
N THR A 169 17.24 3.16 -8.49
CA THR A 169 18.43 2.99 -7.65
C THR A 169 19.24 4.27 -7.38
N ARG A 170 18.83 5.44 -7.89
CA ARG A 170 19.60 6.70 -7.75
C ARG A 170 19.90 7.12 -6.30
N TYR A 171 19.02 6.79 -5.35
CA TYR A 171 19.21 7.11 -3.93
C TYR A 171 19.29 5.87 -3.03
N LEU A 172 18.62 4.77 -3.39
CA LEU A 172 18.59 3.55 -2.58
C LEU A 172 18.71 2.31 -3.48
N GLY A 173 19.77 1.53 -3.31
CA GLY A 173 20.02 0.30 -4.06
C GLY A 173 19.01 -0.81 -3.74
N ALA A 174 19.06 -1.90 -4.51
CA ALA A 174 18.11 -3.01 -4.36
C ALA A 174 18.23 -3.71 -2.99
N CYS A 175 19.45 -3.90 -2.49
CA CYS A 175 19.71 -4.53 -1.19
C CYS A 175 19.16 -3.68 -0.03
N GLU A 176 19.44 -2.38 -0.04
CA GLU A 176 18.97 -1.45 0.97
C GLU A 176 17.44 -1.27 0.92
N THR A 177 16.86 -1.35 -0.28
CA THR A 177 15.40 -1.34 -0.50
C THR A 177 14.76 -2.57 0.15
N GLU A 178 15.33 -3.76 -0.04
CA GLU A 178 14.79 -5.01 0.51
C GLU A 178 14.93 -5.09 2.05
N LEU A 179 16.04 -4.58 2.60
CA LEU A 179 16.20 -4.45 4.06
C LEU A 179 15.17 -3.48 4.67
N CYS A 180 14.81 -2.41 3.96
CA CYS A 180 13.71 -1.54 4.36
C CYS A 180 12.34 -2.23 4.22
N ALA A 181 12.16 -3.11 3.23
CA ALA A 181 10.94 -3.90 3.04
C ALA A 181 10.72 -4.85 4.23
N ILE A 182 11.74 -5.62 4.62
CA ILE A 182 11.70 -6.51 5.78
C ILE A 182 11.28 -5.73 7.05
N GLY A 183 11.95 -4.61 7.35
CA GLY A 183 11.57 -3.75 8.49
C GLY A 183 10.14 -3.21 8.40
N SER A 184 9.65 -2.92 7.20
CA SER A 184 8.28 -2.43 6.96
C SER A 184 7.20 -3.52 7.05
N LEU A 185 7.57 -4.80 6.91
CA LEU A 185 6.65 -5.94 6.97
C LEU A 185 6.41 -6.42 8.42
N VAL A 186 7.42 -6.35 9.29
CA VAL A 186 7.32 -6.75 10.71
C VAL A 186 6.15 -6.11 11.45
N PRO A 187 5.99 -4.77 11.52
CA PRO A 187 4.91 -4.13 12.28
C PRO A 187 3.53 -4.23 11.58
N GLN A 188 3.47 -4.85 10.40
CA GLN A 188 2.21 -5.12 9.70
C GLN A 188 1.61 -6.48 10.02
N ASP A 189 2.37 -7.38 10.65
CA ASP A 189 1.97 -8.76 10.98
C ASP A 189 1.54 -9.57 9.74
N VAL A 190 2.39 -9.54 8.71
CA VAL A 190 2.15 -10.21 7.42
C VAL A 190 3.16 -11.34 7.20
N PRO A 191 3.11 -12.44 7.98
CA PRO A 191 4.17 -13.44 8.05
C PRO A 191 4.49 -14.12 6.72
N ALA A 192 3.52 -14.30 5.81
CA ALA A 192 3.79 -14.89 4.49
C ALA A 192 4.64 -13.98 3.58
N GLN A 193 4.44 -12.66 3.65
CA GLN A 193 5.23 -11.66 2.91
C GLN A 193 6.53 -11.34 3.64
N LEU A 194 6.50 -11.20 4.97
CA LEU A 194 7.72 -11.07 5.78
C LEU A 194 8.64 -12.25 5.49
N LYS A 195 8.12 -13.49 5.58
CA LYS A 195 8.79 -14.69 5.09
C LYS A 195 9.25 -14.49 3.66
N SER A 196 8.43 -14.07 2.69
CA SER A 196 8.83 -13.99 1.27
C SER A 196 9.93 -12.98 0.94
N HIS A 197 9.98 -11.84 1.64
CA HIS A 197 11.09 -10.89 1.53
C HIS A 197 12.31 -11.38 2.32
N CYS A 198 12.07 -11.88 3.54
CA CYS A 198 13.02 -12.73 4.23
C CYS A 198 13.31 -14.04 3.47
N ILE A 199 12.75 -14.40 2.30
CA ILE A 199 13.08 -15.60 1.48
C ILE A 199 14.09 -15.22 0.41
N GLY A 200 13.99 -13.99 -0.11
CA GLY A 200 15.16 -13.27 -0.62
C GLY A 200 16.34 -13.36 0.36
N ALA A 201 16.06 -13.60 1.66
CA ALA A 201 17.01 -13.98 2.72
C ALA A 201 16.81 -15.37 3.44
N LYS A 202 15.96 -16.30 2.92
CA LYS A 202 15.40 -17.60 3.49
C LYS A 202 14.23 -17.69 4.58
N ARG A 203 13.35 -18.73 4.42
CA ARG A 203 11.92 -18.97 4.92
C ARG A 203 11.73 -19.55 6.37
N LEU A 204 10.60 -19.40 7.12
CA LEU A 204 9.21 -20.01 6.98
C LEU A 204 7.98 -19.19 7.57
N GLU A 205 6.77 -19.77 7.77
CA GLU A 205 5.38 -19.17 7.71
C GLU A 205 4.44 -19.43 8.95
N ALA A 206 3.22 -18.82 9.04
CA ALA A 206 2.30 -18.88 10.23
C ALA A 206 0.76 -18.91 9.96
N GLU A 207 -0.08 -19.10 11.01
CA GLU A 207 -1.55 -19.40 11.03
C GLU A 207 -2.50 -18.31 11.63
N VAL A 208 -3.84 -18.53 11.68
CA VAL A 208 -4.89 -17.48 11.84
C VAL A 208 -6.10 -17.84 12.77
N PRO A 209 -6.70 -16.89 13.55
CA PRO A 209 -7.87 -17.11 14.45
C PRO A 209 -9.26 -16.57 13.98
N SER A 210 -10.29 -16.65 14.82
CA SER A 210 -11.71 -16.92 14.47
C SER A 210 -12.81 -15.85 14.71
N CYS A 211 -13.86 -15.92 13.87
CA CYS A 211 -15.28 -15.51 14.06
C CYS A 211 -15.66 -14.00 14.13
N PHE A 212 -16.65 -13.58 13.32
CA PHE A 212 -17.17 -12.20 13.17
C PHE A 212 -18.71 -12.19 13.16
N ASP A 213 -19.34 -11.10 13.63
CA ASP A 213 -20.81 -10.92 13.64
C ASP A 213 -21.31 -10.24 12.35
N TYR A 214 -21.85 -11.04 11.43
CA TYR A 214 -22.37 -10.59 10.14
C TYR A 214 -23.73 -9.88 10.24
N ILE A 215 -24.54 -10.15 11.27
CA ILE A 215 -25.87 -9.54 11.43
C ILE A 215 -25.70 -8.06 11.83
N GLN A 216 -24.74 -7.77 12.71
CA GLN A 216 -24.43 -6.40 13.08
C GLN A 216 -23.89 -5.59 11.88
N LEU A 217 -23.08 -6.22 11.01
CA LEU A 217 -22.55 -5.60 9.79
C LEU A 217 -23.67 -5.16 8.84
N ASP A 218 -24.67 -6.04 8.65
CA ASP A 218 -25.84 -5.74 7.84
C ASP A 218 -26.71 -4.63 8.42
N SER A 219 -26.77 -4.50 9.74
CA SER A 219 -27.51 -3.42 10.40
C SER A 219 -26.84 -2.05 10.28
N VAL A 220 -25.50 -1.96 10.33
CA VAL A 220 -24.79 -0.66 10.21
C VAL A 220 -24.59 -0.24 8.76
N GLY A 221 -24.57 -1.20 7.84
CA GLY A 221 -24.35 -0.97 6.41
C GLY A 221 -25.60 -0.66 5.59
N GLN A 222 -26.76 -0.38 6.19
CA GLN A 222 -28.05 -0.30 5.49
C GLN A 222 -28.15 0.83 4.45
N ALA A 223 -27.38 1.92 4.63
CA ALA A 223 -27.32 3.01 3.66
C ALA A 223 -26.57 2.64 2.35
N LEU A 224 -25.77 1.57 2.37
CA LEU A 224 -25.03 1.08 1.20
C LEU A 224 -25.83 -0.01 0.47
N ARG A 225 -25.72 -0.04 -0.87
CA ARG A 225 -26.21 -1.18 -1.68
C ARG A 225 -25.57 -2.50 -1.19
N PRO A 226 -26.27 -3.65 -1.25
CA PRO A 226 -25.84 -4.91 -0.63
C PRO A 226 -24.41 -5.33 -1.01
N GLU A 227 -24.07 -5.29 -2.30
CA GLU A 227 -22.76 -5.66 -2.81
C GLU A 227 -21.64 -4.70 -2.35
N LEU A 228 -21.96 -3.40 -2.23
CA LEU A 228 -21.00 -2.38 -1.83
C LEU A 228 -20.68 -2.44 -0.33
N ARG A 229 -21.68 -2.78 0.51
CA ARG A 229 -21.50 -3.00 1.95
C ARG A 229 -20.38 -4.00 2.22
N TYR A 230 -20.45 -5.15 1.55
CA TYR A 230 -19.48 -6.23 1.74
C TYR A 230 -18.12 -5.90 1.13
N THR A 231 -18.07 -5.19 -0.01
CA THR A 231 -16.83 -4.66 -0.60
C THR A 231 -16.10 -3.70 0.35
N VAL A 232 -16.84 -2.80 1.02
CA VAL A 232 -16.31 -1.90 2.06
C VAL A 232 -15.84 -2.69 3.30
N ALA A 233 -16.57 -3.74 3.71
CA ALA A 233 -16.18 -4.60 4.82
C ALA A 233 -14.89 -5.40 4.54
N VAL A 234 -14.75 -5.99 3.35
CA VAL A 234 -13.53 -6.68 2.89
C VAL A 234 -12.33 -5.73 2.90
N THR A 235 -12.53 -4.49 2.45
CA THR A 235 -11.51 -3.44 2.51
C THR A 235 -11.07 -3.12 3.95
N ALA A 236 -12.02 -2.96 4.88
CA ALA A 236 -11.71 -2.74 6.29
C ALA A 236 -10.98 -3.95 6.92
N MET A 237 -11.41 -5.18 6.62
CA MET A 237 -10.76 -6.42 7.09
C MET A 237 -9.33 -6.54 6.58
N ALA A 238 -9.08 -6.21 5.30
CA ALA A 238 -7.74 -6.15 4.75
C ALA A 238 -6.88 -5.09 5.46
N SER A 239 -7.42 -3.87 5.62
CA SER A 239 -6.72 -2.78 6.30
C SER A 239 -6.36 -3.12 7.75
N ALA A 240 -7.26 -3.79 8.48
CA ALA A 240 -7.05 -4.26 9.84
C ALA A 240 -6.14 -5.50 9.96
N ASN A 241 -5.67 -6.07 8.85
CA ASN A 241 -4.93 -7.34 8.77
C ASN A 241 -5.70 -8.55 9.34
N LYS A 242 -6.98 -8.69 8.97
CA LYS A 242 -7.86 -9.78 9.44
C LYS A 242 -8.41 -10.63 8.29
N PRO A 243 -7.54 -11.30 7.50
CA PRO A 243 -7.98 -12.07 6.33
C PRO A 243 -8.88 -13.27 6.68
N SER A 244 -8.78 -13.84 7.89
CA SER A 244 -9.68 -14.93 8.32
C SER A 244 -11.16 -14.56 8.38
N LEU A 245 -11.49 -13.26 8.49
CA LEU A 245 -12.87 -12.80 8.56
C LEU A 245 -13.55 -12.73 7.17
N ILE A 246 -12.73 -12.74 6.10
CA ILE A 246 -13.18 -12.60 4.71
C ILE A 246 -13.83 -13.89 4.21
N SER A 247 -13.24 -15.07 4.45
CA SER A 247 -13.82 -16.34 3.99
C SER A 247 -15.25 -16.58 4.53
N PRO A 248 -15.53 -16.48 5.85
CA PRO A 248 -16.90 -16.60 6.35
C PRO A 248 -17.80 -15.41 5.96
N LEU A 249 -17.26 -14.22 5.64
CA LEU A 249 -18.04 -13.15 5.01
C LEU A 249 -18.52 -13.57 3.60
N VAL A 250 -17.64 -14.18 2.79
CA VAL A 250 -18.01 -14.69 1.47
C VAL A 250 -19.08 -15.77 1.59
N CYS A 251 -19.01 -16.67 2.57
CA CYS A 251 -20.07 -17.65 2.83
C CYS A 251 -21.42 -16.99 3.16
N HIS A 252 -21.42 -15.90 3.95
CA HIS A 252 -22.63 -15.10 4.21
C HIS A 252 -23.15 -14.42 2.93
N CYS A 253 -22.26 -13.87 2.10
CA CYS A 253 -22.62 -13.28 0.80
C CYS A 253 -23.27 -14.32 -0.15
N VAL A 254 -22.74 -15.54 -0.24
CA VAL A 254 -23.32 -16.64 -1.04
C VAL A 254 -24.74 -16.99 -0.58
N ALA A 255 -25.02 -16.91 0.72
CA ALA A 255 -26.33 -17.22 1.29
C ALA A 255 -27.33 -16.04 1.26
N SER A 256 -26.87 -14.80 1.08
CA SER A 256 -27.68 -13.58 1.24
C SER A 256 -27.86 -12.74 -0.03
N LEU A 257 -27.03 -12.94 -1.06
CA LEU A 257 -27.10 -12.22 -2.34
C LEU A 257 -27.66 -13.11 -3.46
N SER A 258 -28.23 -12.49 -4.49
CA SER A 258 -28.44 -13.18 -5.77
C SER A 258 -27.11 -13.40 -6.51
N ASP A 259 -27.05 -14.38 -7.44
CA ASP A 259 -25.86 -14.68 -8.23
C ASP A 259 -25.23 -13.44 -8.90
N ALA A 260 -26.07 -12.53 -9.40
CA ALA A 260 -25.63 -11.29 -10.05
C ALA A 260 -25.04 -10.29 -9.05
N GLU A 261 -25.62 -10.15 -7.86
CA GLU A 261 -25.09 -9.32 -6.78
C GLU A 261 -23.81 -9.92 -6.19
N PHE A 262 -23.73 -11.24 -6.06
CA PHE A 262 -22.54 -11.95 -5.60
C PHE A 262 -21.38 -11.81 -6.58
N TYR A 263 -21.61 -12.00 -7.89
CA TYR A 263 -20.62 -11.72 -8.93
C TYR A 263 -20.13 -10.26 -8.88
N LYS A 264 -21.06 -9.31 -8.68
CA LYS A 264 -20.72 -7.89 -8.55
C LYS A 264 -19.95 -7.58 -7.26
N PHE A 265 -20.26 -8.23 -6.15
CA PHE A 265 -19.47 -8.18 -4.92
C PHE A 265 -18.05 -8.70 -5.17
N VAL A 266 -17.87 -9.91 -5.71
CA VAL A 266 -16.54 -10.49 -5.94
C VAL A 266 -15.68 -9.61 -6.88
N THR A 267 -16.27 -9.08 -7.96
CA THR A 267 -15.55 -8.20 -8.88
C THR A 267 -15.19 -6.85 -8.24
N THR A 268 -16.13 -6.19 -7.55
CA THR A 268 -15.87 -4.91 -6.87
C THR A 268 -14.95 -5.04 -5.66
N ALA A 269 -14.99 -6.16 -4.93
CA ALA A 269 -14.09 -6.47 -3.83
C ALA A 269 -12.63 -6.61 -4.32
N ARG A 270 -12.38 -7.34 -5.42
CA ARG A 270 -11.03 -7.45 -6.02
C ARG A 270 -10.48 -6.09 -6.47
N GLU A 271 -11.30 -5.27 -7.12
CA GLU A 271 -10.90 -3.92 -7.53
C GLU A 271 -10.71 -2.97 -6.34
N SER A 272 -11.54 -3.06 -5.29
CA SER A 272 -11.35 -2.26 -4.08
C SER A 272 -10.05 -2.61 -3.38
N LEU A 273 -9.77 -3.90 -3.18
CA LEU A 273 -8.53 -4.39 -2.60
C LEU A 273 -7.32 -3.91 -3.40
N LEU A 274 -7.36 -4.03 -4.73
CA LEU A 274 -6.30 -3.51 -5.60
C LEU A 274 -6.10 -2.00 -5.44
N LYS A 275 -7.16 -1.19 -5.52
CA LYS A 275 -7.06 0.27 -5.33
C LYS A 275 -6.48 0.62 -3.96
N MET A 276 -6.80 -0.16 -2.94
CA MET A 276 -6.30 0.04 -1.57
C MET A 276 -4.84 -0.38 -1.36
N VAL A 277 -4.12 -0.86 -2.38
CA VAL A 277 -2.64 -0.91 -2.34
C VAL A 277 -2.07 0.50 -2.07
N ALA A 278 -2.69 1.55 -2.58
CA ALA A 278 -2.29 2.94 -2.31
C ALA A 278 -2.44 3.36 -0.84
N THR A 279 -3.38 2.80 -0.09
CA THR A 279 -3.73 3.24 1.27
C THR A 279 -3.27 2.29 2.37
N VAL A 280 -3.27 0.99 2.09
CA VAL A 280 -2.95 -0.10 3.03
C VAL A 280 -1.58 -0.73 2.74
N GLY A 281 -1.18 -0.77 1.46
CA GLY A 281 0.01 -1.49 1.01
C GLY A 281 -0.27 -2.94 0.56
N ALA A 282 0.52 -3.41 -0.40
CA ALA A 282 0.34 -4.69 -1.08
C ALA A 282 0.27 -5.94 -0.19
N PRO A 283 1.03 -6.12 0.91
CA PRO A 283 1.05 -7.37 1.66
C PRO A 283 -0.31 -7.78 2.22
N ARG A 284 -1.00 -6.84 2.88
CA ARG A 284 -2.33 -7.04 3.45
C ARG A 284 -3.38 -7.27 2.34
N ILE A 285 -3.26 -6.54 1.24
CA ILE A 285 -4.12 -6.70 0.05
C ILE A 285 -3.96 -8.08 -0.59
N ILE A 286 -2.74 -8.61 -0.72
CA ILE A 286 -2.49 -9.95 -1.26
C ILE A 286 -3.13 -11.02 -0.37
N ASN A 287 -2.94 -10.94 0.95
CA ASN A 287 -3.56 -11.88 1.90
C ASN A 287 -5.09 -11.82 1.88
N ALA A 288 -5.66 -10.60 1.81
CA ALA A 288 -7.10 -10.42 1.70
C ALA A 288 -7.69 -10.91 0.37
N THR A 289 -6.98 -10.68 -0.75
CA THR A 289 -7.40 -11.15 -2.07
C THR A 289 -7.32 -12.69 -2.16
N ALA A 290 -6.33 -13.31 -1.52
CA ALA A 290 -6.25 -14.76 -1.37
C ALA A 290 -7.44 -15.30 -0.55
N ALA A 291 -7.68 -14.77 0.65
CA ALA A 291 -8.80 -15.20 1.50
C ALA A 291 -10.19 -14.96 0.86
N LEU A 292 -10.33 -13.93 0.02
CA LEU A 292 -11.50 -13.70 -0.82
C LEU A 292 -11.62 -14.81 -1.88
N MET A 293 -10.60 -14.98 -2.73
CA MET A 293 -10.67 -15.87 -3.88
C MET A 293 -10.72 -17.36 -3.50
N ASP A 294 -10.03 -17.77 -2.44
CA ASP A 294 -10.05 -19.16 -1.96
C ASP A 294 -11.42 -19.54 -1.33
N ALA A 295 -12.31 -18.55 -1.09
CA ALA A 295 -13.68 -18.74 -0.59
C ALA A 295 -14.80 -18.55 -1.64
N VAL A 296 -14.46 -18.09 -2.85
CA VAL A 296 -15.43 -17.91 -3.95
C VAL A 296 -15.68 -19.26 -4.64
N PRO A 297 -16.94 -19.68 -4.86
CA PRO A 297 -17.26 -20.91 -5.60
C PRO A 297 -16.66 -20.93 -7.02
N GLU A 298 -16.18 -22.09 -7.47
CA GLU A 298 -15.49 -22.25 -8.77
C GLU A 298 -16.39 -21.89 -9.96
N GLU A 299 -17.71 -22.08 -9.83
CA GLU A 299 -18.72 -21.68 -10.80
C GLU A 299 -18.70 -20.17 -11.07
N VAL A 300 -18.36 -19.37 -10.04
CA VAL A 300 -18.20 -17.92 -10.15
C VAL A 300 -16.75 -17.59 -10.52
N ALA A 301 -15.77 -18.16 -9.83
CA ALA A 301 -14.35 -17.85 -10.04
C ALA A 301 -13.89 -18.09 -11.49
N SER A 302 -14.35 -19.19 -12.11
CA SER A 302 -14.01 -19.56 -13.48
C SER A 302 -14.49 -18.54 -14.54
N THR A 303 -15.55 -17.77 -14.24
CA THR A 303 -16.17 -16.76 -15.12
C THR A 303 -15.58 -15.34 -14.97
N LEU A 304 -14.70 -15.12 -13.99
CA LEU A 304 -14.08 -13.82 -13.77
C LEU A 304 -13.07 -13.47 -14.88
N PRO A 305 -12.86 -12.17 -15.21
CA PRO A 305 -11.88 -11.76 -16.20
C PRO A 305 -10.46 -12.25 -15.88
N ARG A 306 -9.80 -12.80 -16.92
CA ARG A 306 -8.43 -13.36 -16.86
C ARG A 306 -7.38 -12.46 -17.53
N HIS A 307 -7.73 -11.21 -17.82
CA HIS A 307 -6.83 -10.19 -18.35
C HIS A 307 -6.90 -8.92 -17.49
N SER A 308 -5.81 -8.15 -17.47
CA SER A 308 -5.74 -6.88 -16.74
C SER A 308 -6.47 -5.76 -17.50
N ASN A 309 -7.24 -4.94 -16.79
CA ASN A 309 -7.83 -3.71 -17.34
C ASN A 309 -6.74 -2.63 -17.54
N ARG A 310 -5.68 -2.66 -16.72
CA ARG A 310 -4.53 -1.74 -16.73
C ARG A 310 -3.42 -2.17 -17.70
N SER A 311 -3.82 -2.74 -18.85
CA SER A 311 -2.93 -3.32 -19.86
C SER A 311 -2.15 -2.27 -20.67
N LYS A 312 -1.33 -2.72 -21.64
CA LYS A 312 -0.61 -1.86 -22.61
C LYS A 312 -1.50 -0.85 -23.34
N SER A 313 -2.81 -1.09 -23.44
CA SER A 313 -3.76 -0.12 -24.01
C SER A 313 -3.91 1.17 -23.19
N GLU A 314 -3.58 1.15 -21.89
CA GLU A 314 -3.60 2.34 -21.03
C GLU A 314 -2.25 3.09 -21.00
N TYR A 315 -1.22 2.63 -21.72
CA TYR A 315 0.16 3.14 -21.60
C TYR A 315 0.35 4.50 -22.31
N ASN A 316 -0.21 5.55 -21.71
CA ASN A 316 -0.09 6.93 -22.15
C ASN A 316 0.03 7.82 -20.90
N TYR A 317 1.21 8.41 -20.71
CA TYR A 317 1.52 9.23 -19.53
C TYR A 317 0.59 10.44 -19.41
N ASP A 318 0.39 11.21 -20.49
CA ASP A 318 -0.45 12.42 -20.46
C ASP A 318 -1.90 12.09 -20.13
N ALA A 319 -2.44 11.02 -20.71
CA ALA A 319 -3.81 10.58 -20.44
C ALA A 319 -3.98 10.11 -19.00
N ILE A 320 -3.02 9.33 -18.47
CA ILE A 320 -2.97 8.87 -17.07
C ILE A 320 -2.83 10.05 -16.10
N ARG A 321 -1.90 10.97 -16.36
CA ARG A 321 -1.66 12.14 -15.52
C ARG A 321 -2.89 13.03 -15.50
N SER A 322 -3.45 13.37 -16.67
CA SER A 322 -4.63 14.22 -16.80
C SER A 322 -5.82 13.69 -15.98
N ARG A 323 -6.21 12.41 -16.15
CA ARG A 323 -7.30 11.81 -15.36
C ARG A 323 -7.00 11.73 -13.86
N GLY A 324 -5.73 11.61 -13.49
CA GLY A 324 -5.27 11.68 -12.10
C GLY A 324 -5.42 13.08 -11.50
N GLU A 325 -5.08 14.13 -12.26
CA GLU A 325 -5.29 15.51 -11.82
C GLU A 325 -6.77 15.86 -11.67
N ASP A 326 -7.62 15.38 -12.57
CA ASP A 326 -9.07 15.61 -12.49
C ASP A 326 -9.71 14.93 -11.28
N LEU A 327 -9.31 13.69 -10.96
CA LEU A 327 -9.71 13.03 -9.72
C LEU A 327 -9.17 13.78 -8.49
N TRP A 328 -7.91 14.19 -8.49
CA TRP A 328 -7.29 14.96 -7.41
C TRP A 328 -8.02 16.28 -7.15
N ARG A 329 -8.34 17.04 -8.21
CA ARG A 329 -9.13 18.28 -8.12
C ARG A 329 -10.55 18.02 -7.63
N SER A 330 -11.18 16.92 -8.02
CA SER A 330 -12.52 16.54 -7.57
C SER A 330 -12.56 16.21 -6.06
N VAL A 331 -11.57 15.45 -5.57
CA VAL A 331 -11.45 15.07 -4.16
C VAL A 331 -11.05 16.28 -3.28
N TYR A 332 -10.04 17.06 -3.66
CA TYR A 332 -9.49 18.11 -2.79
C TYR A 332 -10.01 19.53 -3.07
N SER A 333 -10.62 19.79 -4.22
CA SER A 333 -11.21 21.09 -4.61
C SER A 333 -10.22 22.25 -4.36
N ARG A 334 -10.65 23.33 -3.68
CA ARG A 334 -9.82 24.50 -3.34
C ARG A 334 -8.59 24.20 -2.46
N GLN A 335 -8.41 22.96 -1.97
CA GLN A 335 -7.21 22.55 -1.24
C GLN A 335 -6.17 21.87 -2.15
N ALA A 336 -6.53 21.49 -3.37
CA ALA A 336 -5.70 20.67 -4.28
C ALA A 336 -4.30 21.26 -4.49
N GLU A 337 -4.20 22.51 -4.94
CA GLU A 337 -2.92 23.19 -5.23
C GLU A 337 -2.05 23.35 -3.96
N LYS A 338 -2.67 23.74 -2.84
CA LYS A 338 -1.96 23.93 -1.57
C LYS A 338 -1.45 22.61 -0.99
N LEU A 339 -2.20 21.52 -1.18
CA LEU A 339 -1.79 20.18 -0.76
C LEU A 339 -0.67 19.66 -1.70
N GLU A 340 -0.83 19.84 -3.00
CA GLU A 340 0.17 19.48 -4.02
C GLU A 340 1.51 20.18 -3.74
N GLN A 341 1.52 21.51 -3.58
CA GLN A 341 2.72 22.27 -3.25
C GLN A 341 3.34 21.84 -1.91
N LYS A 342 2.51 21.56 -0.89
CA LYS A 342 2.98 21.10 0.42
C LYS A 342 3.67 19.75 0.34
N ILE A 343 3.13 18.80 -0.42
CA ILE A 343 3.73 17.48 -0.63
C ILE A 343 4.98 17.59 -1.52
N GLY A 344 4.94 18.40 -2.59
CA GLY A 344 6.09 18.66 -3.45
C GLY A 344 7.28 19.24 -2.69
N ASN A 345 7.05 20.18 -1.78
CA ASN A 345 8.10 20.73 -0.91
C ASN A 345 8.68 19.68 0.08
N TRP A 346 7.93 18.63 0.42
CA TRP A 346 8.44 17.53 1.24
C TRP A 346 9.29 16.55 0.45
N TYR A 347 8.81 16.13 -0.72
CA TYR A 347 9.54 15.34 -1.70
C TYR A 347 8.83 15.47 -3.06
N PRO A 348 9.41 16.12 -4.09
CA PRO A 348 8.73 16.31 -5.38
C PRO A 348 8.41 15.00 -6.09
N ASP A 349 9.11 13.92 -5.76
CA ASP A 349 8.85 12.60 -6.32
C ASP A 349 7.63 11.91 -5.73
N LEU A 350 7.32 12.15 -4.44
CA LEU A 350 6.11 11.62 -3.82
C LEU A 350 4.86 12.18 -4.51
N ILE A 351 4.83 13.49 -4.80
CA ILE A 351 3.65 14.09 -5.46
C ILE A 351 3.52 13.63 -6.91
N GLU A 352 4.64 13.35 -7.60
CA GLU A 352 4.65 12.79 -8.94
C GLU A 352 4.05 11.37 -8.98
N VAL A 353 4.53 10.47 -8.10
CA VAL A 353 3.96 9.12 -7.93
C VAL A 353 2.48 9.17 -7.49
N ILE A 354 2.11 10.07 -6.57
CA ILE A 354 0.71 10.25 -6.16
C ILE A 354 -0.17 10.64 -7.34
N LYS A 355 0.24 11.63 -8.15
CA LYS A 355 -0.61 12.16 -9.24
C LYS A 355 -0.67 11.22 -10.44
N THR A 356 0.46 10.66 -10.86
CA THR A 356 0.53 9.80 -12.06
C THR A 356 0.15 8.36 -11.75
N ASP A 357 0.81 7.70 -10.79
CA ASP A 357 0.63 6.25 -10.58
C ASP A 357 -0.61 5.98 -9.72
N LEU A 358 -0.76 6.66 -8.59
CA LEU A 358 -1.86 6.39 -7.65
C LEU A 358 -3.19 6.99 -8.11
N TYR A 359 -3.28 8.31 -8.28
CA TYR A 359 -4.53 8.94 -8.74
C TYR A 359 -4.80 8.63 -10.22
N GLY A 360 -3.79 8.73 -11.08
CA GLY A 360 -3.91 8.51 -12.52
C GLY A 360 -4.06 7.04 -12.94
N ARG A 361 -3.07 6.17 -12.69
CA ARG A 361 -3.12 4.79 -13.19
C ARG A 361 -4.07 3.93 -12.38
N LEU A 362 -4.00 4.00 -11.05
CA LEU A 362 -4.70 3.09 -10.14
C LEU A 362 -6.14 3.52 -9.80
N LEU A 363 -6.33 4.70 -9.20
CA LEU A 363 -7.60 5.08 -8.55
C LEU A 363 -8.65 5.61 -9.54
N SER A 364 -8.28 6.38 -10.56
CA SER A 364 -9.24 6.95 -11.52
C SER A 364 -9.78 5.94 -12.53
N ASN A 365 -9.22 4.73 -12.63
CA ASN A 365 -9.81 3.68 -13.45
C ASN A 365 -11.14 3.26 -12.81
N CYS A 366 -12.26 3.66 -13.42
CA CYS A 366 -13.62 3.46 -12.90
C CYS A 366 -14.35 2.30 -13.60
N THR A 367 -13.63 1.41 -14.29
CA THR A 367 -14.23 0.33 -15.10
C THR A 367 -15.03 -0.67 -14.26
N ILE A 368 -14.57 -0.95 -13.04
CA ILE A 368 -15.23 -1.89 -12.11
C ILE A 368 -15.75 -1.16 -10.86
N LEU A 369 -14.99 -0.20 -10.31
CA LEU A 369 -15.34 0.54 -9.09
C LEU A 369 -15.27 2.04 -9.34
N GLY A 370 -16.41 2.74 -9.23
CA GLY A 370 -16.51 4.18 -9.45
C GLY A 370 -15.79 5.02 -8.38
N ALA A 371 -15.66 6.32 -8.64
CA ALA A 371 -14.94 7.23 -7.74
C ALA A 371 -15.61 7.36 -6.36
N CYS A 372 -16.95 7.38 -6.31
CA CYS A 372 -17.71 7.40 -5.05
C CYS A 372 -17.50 6.12 -4.23
N GLU A 373 -17.60 4.95 -4.85
CA GLU A 373 -17.35 3.67 -4.18
C GLU A 373 -15.87 3.53 -3.76
N THR A 374 -14.94 4.07 -4.55
CA THR A 374 -13.50 4.10 -4.24
C THR A 374 -13.19 4.96 -3.00
N GLU A 375 -13.82 6.13 -2.87
CA GLU A 375 -13.68 6.96 -1.66
C GLU A 375 -14.31 6.32 -0.42
N LEU A 376 -15.47 5.64 -0.55
CA LEU A 376 -16.07 4.87 0.56
C LEU A 376 -15.15 3.73 1.04
N CYS A 377 -14.53 3.00 0.11
CA CYS A 377 -13.52 1.99 0.45
C CYS A 377 -12.28 2.64 1.09
N THR A 378 -11.87 3.82 0.61
CA THR A 378 -10.75 4.57 1.18
C THR A 378 -11.03 5.01 2.61
N ILE A 379 -12.21 5.56 2.90
CA ILE A 379 -12.64 5.91 4.27
C ILE A 379 -12.57 4.69 5.19
N ALA A 380 -13.08 3.54 4.76
CA ALA A 380 -13.05 2.31 5.55
C ALA A 380 -11.63 1.72 5.69
N ALA A 381 -10.75 1.92 4.71
CA ALA A 381 -9.34 1.54 4.81
C ALA A 381 -8.54 2.45 5.75
N LEU A 382 -8.90 3.73 5.89
CA LEU A 382 -8.13 4.71 6.68
C LEU A 382 -8.39 4.62 8.19
N SER A 383 -9.56 4.13 8.65
CA SER A 383 -9.84 3.96 10.09
C SER A 383 -8.91 2.93 10.77
N PRO A 384 -8.76 1.68 10.28
CA PRO A 384 -7.94 0.66 10.96
C PRO A 384 -6.43 0.93 11.01
N ILE A 385 -5.92 1.87 10.19
CA ILE A 385 -4.49 2.22 10.18
C ILE A 385 -4.15 3.50 10.97
N ASP A 386 -5.14 4.13 11.61
CA ASP A 386 -5.06 5.32 12.48
C ASP A 386 -4.42 6.55 11.81
N VAL A 387 -5.04 7.03 10.72
CA VAL A 387 -4.55 8.20 9.96
C VAL A 387 -5.61 9.30 9.87
N PRO A 388 -5.97 9.94 11.01
CA PRO A 388 -7.17 10.78 11.11
C PRO A 388 -7.16 12.03 10.22
N ALA A 389 -5.98 12.56 9.86
CA ALA A 389 -5.87 13.70 8.95
C ALA A 389 -6.26 13.33 7.51
N GLN A 390 -5.86 12.13 7.07
CA GLN A 390 -6.19 11.57 5.76
C GLN A 390 -7.66 11.12 5.75
N LEU A 391 -8.13 10.42 6.80
CA LEU A 391 -9.54 10.04 6.96
C LEU A 391 -10.47 11.26 6.85
N LYS A 392 -10.19 12.34 7.58
CA LYS A 392 -10.93 13.61 7.47
C LYS A 392 -10.90 14.19 6.06
N SER A 393 -9.79 14.09 5.36
CA SER A 393 -9.64 14.63 4.00
C SER A 393 -10.47 13.86 2.98
N HIS A 394 -10.51 12.52 3.09
CA HIS A 394 -11.32 11.65 2.22
C HIS A 394 -12.81 11.67 2.58
N VAL A 395 -13.20 11.81 3.85
CA VAL A 395 -14.60 12.10 4.23
C VAL A 395 -15.12 13.38 3.56
N LEU A 396 -14.30 14.44 3.52
CA LEU A 396 -14.62 15.66 2.78
C LEU A 396 -14.58 15.47 1.24
N GLY A 397 -13.73 14.55 0.76
CA GLY A 397 -13.62 14.14 -0.65
C GLY A 397 -14.87 13.43 -1.15
N ALA A 398 -15.29 12.37 -0.47
CA ALA A 398 -16.53 11.63 -0.74
C ALA A 398 -17.75 12.56 -0.84
N GLY A 399 -17.91 13.49 0.12
CA GLY A 399 -18.99 14.48 0.09
C GLY A 399 -18.94 15.44 -1.11
N ARG A 400 -17.76 15.71 -1.69
CA ARG A 400 -17.60 16.52 -2.92
C ARG A 400 -17.92 15.74 -4.18
N LEU A 401 -17.68 14.42 -4.18
CA LEU A 401 -18.09 13.52 -5.26
C LEU A 401 -19.61 13.23 -5.25
N GLY A 402 -20.32 13.63 -4.19
CA GLY A 402 -21.77 13.48 -4.06
C GLY A 402 -22.21 12.28 -3.21
N VAL A 403 -21.29 11.63 -2.49
CA VAL A 403 -21.63 10.57 -1.52
C VAL A 403 -22.41 11.16 -0.35
N SER A 404 -23.50 10.52 0.05
CA SER A 404 -24.34 11.00 1.15
C SER A 404 -23.66 10.85 2.52
N GLN A 405 -24.13 11.62 3.50
CA GLN A 405 -23.62 11.51 4.88
C GLN A 405 -23.95 10.14 5.51
N ASP A 406 -25.06 9.51 5.10
CA ASP A 406 -25.47 8.20 5.61
C ASP A 406 -24.57 7.09 5.08
N GLU A 407 -24.21 7.12 3.79
CA GLU A 407 -23.24 6.19 3.19
C GLU A 407 -21.83 6.34 3.80
N ILE A 408 -21.38 7.58 4.02
CA ILE A 408 -20.10 7.86 4.70
C ILE A 408 -20.13 7.32 6.14
N SER A 409 -21.22 7.57 6.87
CA SER A 409 -21.38 7.10 8.25
C SER A 409 -21.42 5.58 8.34
N ALA A 410 -22.08 4.92 7.38
CA ALA A 410 -22.08 3.47 7.26
C ALA A 410 -20.67 2.90 7.00
N ALA A 411 -19.89 3.49 6.10
CA ALA A 411 -18.51 3.05 5.84
C ALA A 411 -17.60 3.18 7.07
N ILE A 412 -17.75 4.26 7.85
CA ILE A 412 -17.03 4.44 9.12
C ILE A 412 -17.49 3.40 10.15
N ALA A 413 -18.79 3.19 10.32
CA ALA A 413 -19.33 2.22 11.28
C ALA A 413 -18.88 0.78 10.97
N ILE A 414 -18.85 0.39 9.69
CA ILE A 414 -18.31 -0.90 9.23
C ILE A 414 -16.83 -1.05 9.62
N ALA A 415 -16.02 -0.01 9.38
CA ALA A 415 -14.60 -0.06 9.72
C ALA A 415 -14.36 -0.13 11.23
N ASP A 416 -15.09 0.68 12.01
CA ASP A 416 -15.01 0.69 13.48
C ASP A 416 -15.42 -0.66 14.10
N MET A 417 -16.35 -1.40 13.50
CA MET A 417 -16.66 -2.78 13.91
C MET A 417 -15.46 -3.70 13.73
N VAL A 418 -14.78 -3.64 12.57
CA VAL A 418 -13.59 -4.47 12.30
C VAL A 418 -12.43 -4.14 13.24
N VAL A 419 -12.25 -2.86 13.59
CA VAL A 419 -11.19 -2.39 14.50
C VAL A 419 -11.35 -2.88 15.94
N ARG A 420 -12.59 -3.08 16.43
CA ARG A 420 -12.87 -3.47 17.82
C ARG A 420 -12.65 -4.95 18.13
N LEU A 421 -12.41 -5.76 17.11
CA LEU A 421 -12.11 -7.20 17.19
C LEU A 421 -10.60 -7.45 17.26
#